data_AF-D7WA58-F1
#
_entry.id   AF-D7WA58-F1
#
_cell.length_a   1.000
_cell.length_b   1.000
_cell.length_c   1.000
_cell.angle_alpha   90.00
_cell.angle_beta   90.00
_cell.angle_gamma   90.00
#
_symmetry.space_group_name_H-M   'P 1'
#
loop_
_entity.id
_entity.type
_entity.pdbx_description
1 polymer ?
#
loop_
_entity_poly.entity_id
_entity_poly.type
_entity_poly.pdbx_seq_one_letter_code
_entity_poly.pdbx_strand_id
1 'polypeptide(L)' 'MIAYLIEYHRPTGRLNLTPYEDAHEASRECIRLETERTDPDLELVVIRSDNIETLRSTHARFFMGEDAIIHDLVPANA' A
#
# COMPACT_ATOMS: atom_id res chain seq x y z
N MET A 1 -12.61 -7.47 4.49
CA MET A 1 -11.74 -6.35 4.90
C MET A 1 -10.74 -6.14 3.78
N ILE A 2 -10.55 -4.89 3.35
CA ILE A 2 -9.68 -4.56 2.21
C ILE A 2 -8.22 -4.73 2.64
N ALA A 3 -7.40 -5.28 1.75
CA ALA A 3 -5.95 -5.31 1.90
C ALA A 3 -5.35 -4.15 1.11
N TYR A 4 -4.66 -3.26 1.80
CA TYR A 4 -4.00 -2.11 1.20
C TYR A 4 -2.53 -2.41 1.03
N LEU A 5 -2.07 -2.50 -0.22
CA LEU A 5 -0.66 -2.50 -0.56
C LEU A 5 -0.15 -1.06 -0.55
N ILE A 6 0.85 -0.82 0.28
CA ILE A 6 1.49 0.47 0.45
C ILE A 6 2.90 0.38 -0.14
N GLU A 7 3.20 1.29 -1.04
CA GLU A 7 4.57 1.61 -1.45
C GLU A 7 4.89 3.02 -0.94
N TYR A 8 5.80 3.12 0.03
CA TYR A 8 6.11 4.37 0.71
C TYR A 8 7.59 4.69 0.61
N HIS A 9 7.94 5.79 -0.06
CA HIS A 9 9.32 6.25 -0.13
C HIS A 9 9.65 7.12 1.09
N ARG A 10 10.43 6.57 2.02
CA ARG A 10 10.61 7.13 3.38
C ARG A 10 11.13 8.57 3.42
N PRO A 11 12.14 8.97 2.62
CA PRO A 11 12.67 10.33 2.65
C PRO A 11 11.72 11.39 2.08
N THR A 12 10.96 11.06 1.04
CA THR A 12 10.09 12.04 0.37
C THR A 12 8.66 12.00 0.89
N GLY A 13 8.27 10.93 1.58
CA GLY A 13 6.89 10.71 1.99
C GLY A 13 5.94 10.35 0.84
N ARG A 14 6.47 10.06 -0.36
CA ARG A 14 5.65 9.69 -1.51
C ARG A 14 4.95 8.36 -1.23
N LEU A 15 3.64 8.36 -1.38
CA LEU A 15 2.77 7.21 -1.14
C LEU A 15 2.13 6.75 -2.45
N ASN A 16 2.26 5.46 -2.74
CA ASN A 16 1.42 4.74 -3.69
C ASN A 16 0.58 3.72 -2.92
N LEU A 17 -0.75 3.81 -3.03
CA LEU A 17 -1.68 2.97 -2.28
C LEU A 17 -2.60 2.22 -3.24
N THR A 18 -2.55 0.90 -3.22
CA THR A 18 -3.41 0.03 -4.03
C THR A 18 -4.29 -0.84 -3.12
N PRO A 19 -5.62 -0.64 -3.11
CA PRO A 19 -6.54 -1.51 -2.38
C PRO A 19 -6.84 -2.79 -3.16
N TYR A 20 -6.94 -3.92 -2.45
CA TYR A 20 -7.31 -5.23 -2.96
C TYR A 20 -8.44 -5.83 -2.13
N GLU A 21 -9.41 -6.46 -2.79
CA GLU A 21 -10.42 -7.28 -2.12
C GLU A 21 -9.82 -8.57 -1.54
N ASP A 22 -8.86 -9.18 -2.25
CA ASP A 22 -8.15 -10.39 -1.80
C ASP A 22 -6.78 -10.05 -1.19
N ALA A 23 -6.61 -10.39 0.10
CA ALA A 23 -5.35 -10.21 0.80
C ALA A 23 -4.22 -11.11 0.24
N HIS A 24 -4.55 -12.25 -0.37
CA HIS A 24 -3.55 -13.10 -1.03
C HIS A 24 -3.00 -12.43 -2.29
N GLU A 25 -3.83 -11.72 -3.07
CA GLU A 25 -3.39 -10.92 -4.22
C GLU A 25 -2.45 -9.80 -3.79
N ALA A 26 -2.85 -9.00 -2.79
CA ALA A 26 -2.01 -7.93 -2.25
C ALA A 26 -0.64 -8.46 -1.77
N SER A 27 -0.64 -9.60 -1.07
CA SER A 27 0.59 -10.22 -0.57
C SER A 27 1.49 -10.74 -1.69
N ARG A 28 0.91 -11.37 -2.73
CA ARG A 28 1.66 -11.82 -3.91
C ARG A 28 2.33 -10.65 -4.62
N GLU A 29 1.59 -9.56 -4.79
CA GLU A 29 2.13 -8.36 -5.43
C GLU A 29 3.22 -7.71 -4.59
N CYS A 30 3.04 -7.63 -3.27
CA CYS A 30 4.08 -7.16 -2.35
C CYS A 30 5.40 -7.93 -2.52
N ILE A 31 5.33 -9.26 -2.55
CA ILE A 31 6.52 -10.13 -2.73
C ILE A 31 7.17 -9.90 -4.11
N ARG A 32 6.36 -9.73 -5.16
CA ARG A 32 6.85 -9.44 -6.51
C ARG A 32 7.62 -8.11 -6.51
N LEU A 33 7.03 -7.05 -5.96
CA LEU A 33 7.66 -5.73 -5.85
C LEU A 33 8.91 -5.77 -4.97
N GLU A 34 8.90 -6.51 -3.85
CA GLU A 34 10.06 -6.69 -2.98
C GLU A 34 11.24 -7.33 -3.72
N THR A 35 10.97 -8.28 -4.62
CA THR A 35 11.99 -8.95 -5.44
C THR A 35 12.57 -8.01 -6.49
N GLU A 36 11.78 -7.07 -7.00
CA GLU A 36 12.18 -6.10 -8.01
C GLU A 36 12.76 -4.81 -7.41
N ARG A 37 12.60 -4.60 -6.10
CA ARG A 37 12.98 -3.37 -5.40
C ARG A 37 14.49 -3.15 -5.46
N THR A 38 14.89 -2.09 -6.16
CA THR A 38 16.28 -1.61 -6.19
C THR A 38 16.56 -0.49 -5.18
N ASP A 39 15.51 0.21 -4.74
CA ASP A 39 15.61 1.35 -3.85
C ASP A 39 15.41 0.93 -2.37
N PRO A 40 16.43 1.05 -1.51
CA PRO A 40 16.31 0.70 -0.10
C PRO A 40 15.35 1.61 0.67
N ASP A 41 15.06 2.82 0.18
CA ASP A 41 14.19 3.79 0.83
C ASP A 41 12.71 3.56 0.56
N LEU A 42 12.39 2.72 -0.44
CA LEU A 42 11.03 2.24 -0.70
C LEU A 42 10.64 1.15 0.31
N GLU A 43 9.64 1.46 1.13
CA GLU A 43 9.00 0.53 2.05
C GLU A 43 7.75 -0.07 1.40
N LEU A 44 7.65 -1.40 1.42
CA LEU A 44 6.52 -2.16 0.90
C LEU A 44 5.82 -2.86 2.07
N VAL A 45 4.51 -2.70 2.21
CA VAL A 45 3.75 -3.34 3.27
C VAL A 45 2.29 -3.57 2.87
N VAL A 46 1.71 -4.67 3.34
CA VAL A 46 0.27 -4.94 3.21
C VAL A 46 -0.39 -4.76 4.58
N ILE A 47 -1.36 -3.86 4.65
CA ILE A 47 -2.19 -3.65 5.85
C ILE A 47 -3.64 -3.94 5.51
N ARG A 48 -4.28 -4.76 6.34
CA ARG A 48 -5.73 -4.94 6.23
C ARG A 48 -6.43 -3.86 7.04
N SER A 49 -7.47 -3.24 6.47
CA SER A 49 -8.34 -2.30 7.17
C SER A 49 -9.75 -2.26 6.55
N ASP A 50 -10.72 -1.75 7.30
CA ASP A 50 -12.12 -1.70 6.86
C ASP A 50 -12.33 -0.65 5.76
N ASN A 51 -11.64 0.48 5.85
CA ASN A 51 -11.68 1.57 4.90
C ASN A 51 -10.41 2.44 4.99
N ILE A 52 -10.28 3.39 4.06
CA ILE A 52 -9.10 4.26 3.98
C ILE A 52 -9.03 5.26 5.14
N GLU A 53 -10.16 5.71 5.67
CA GLU A 53 -10.20 6.61 6.82
C GLU A 53 -9.58 5.96 8.06
N THR A 54 -9.92 4.68 8.30
CA THR A 54 -9.40 3.88 9.41
C THR A 54 -7.91 3.59 9.21
N LEU A 55 -7.50 3.24 7.98
CA LEU A 55 -6.09 3.06 7.65
C LEU A 55 -5.29 4.35 7.92
N ARG A 56 -5.80 5.50 7.46
CA ARG A 56 -5.16 6.80 7.68
C ARG A 56 -5.05 7.17 9.15
N SER A 57 -6.08 6.91 9.95
CA SER A 57 -6.04 7.20 11.39
C SER A 57 -5.08 6.29 12.16
N THR A 58 -4.96 5.02 11.78
CA THR A 58 -4.16 4.01 12.51
C THR A 58 -2.71 3.94 12.03
N HIS A 59 -2.45 4.30 10.78
CA HIS A 59 -1.14 4.25 10.13
C HIS A 59 -0.78 5.60 9.50
N ALA A 60 -1.04 6.69 10.23
CA ALA A 60 -0.90 8.08 9.78
C ALA A 60 0.49 8.41 9.20
N ARG A 61 1.54 7.68 9.61
CA ARG A 61 2.91 7.85 9.09
C ARG A 61 2.98 7.81 7.56
N PHE A 62 2.22 6.94 6.92
CA PHE A 62 2.25 6.81 5.46
C PHE A 62 1.58 7.98 4.74
N PHE A 63 0.78 8.78 5.45
CA PHE A 63 -0.03 9.87 4.91
C PHE A 63 0.53 11.26 5.28
N MET A 64 1.81 11.34 5.63
CA MET A 64 2.47 12.60 6.02
C MET A 64 3.02 13.40 4.82
N GLY A 65 3.23 12.74 3.67
CA GLY A 65 3.70 13.40 2.45
C GLY A 65 2.58 14.06 1.64
N GLU A 66 2.94 14.98 0.75
CA GLU A 66 1.99 15.70 -0.10
C GLU A 66 1.66 14.94 -1.41
N ASP A 67 2.55 14.03 -1.83
CA ASP A 67 2.38 13.20 -3.02
C ASP A 67 1.82 11.81 -2.67
N ALA A 68 0.48 11.71 -2.66
CA ALA A 68 -0.23 10.45 -2.46
C ALA A 68 -1.05 10.09 -3.71
N ILE A 69 -0.77 8.91 -4.27
CA ILE A 69 -1.58 8.28 -5.32
C ILE A 69 -2.36 7.14 -4.69
N ILE A 70 -3.68 7.18 -4.85
CA ILE A 70 -4.59 6.13 -4.37
C ILE A 70 -5.25 5.54 -5.61
N HIS A 71 -5.02 4.25 -5.86
CA HIS A 71 -5.61 3.52 -6.98
C HIS A 71 -7.00 3.01 -6.67
N ASP A 72 -7.70 2.63 -7.73
CA ASP A 72 -8.98 1.94 -7.64
C ASP A 72 -8.82 0.56 -6.97
N LEU A 73 -9.92 0.08 -6.37
CA LEU A 73 -9.98 -1.23 -5.75
C LEU A 73 -9.80 -2.33 -6.80
N VAL A 74 -8.81 -3.20 -6.56
CA VAL A 74 -8.61 -4.42 -7.34
C VAL A 74 -9.61 -5.48 -6.83
N PRO A 75 -10.55 -5.94 -7.68
CA PRO A 75 -11.53 -6.95 -7.29
C PRO A 75 -10.89 -8.34 -7.18
N ALA A 76 -11.46 -9.20 -6.36
CA ALA A 76 -10.99 -10.58 -6.27
C ALA A 76 -11.18 -11.31 -7.61
N ASN A 77 -10.14 -11.98 -8.11
CA ASN A 77 -10.07 -12.66 -9.42
C ASN A 77 -9.85 -11.75 -10.65
N ALA A 78 -9.16 -10.61 -10.47
CA ALA A 78 -8.68 -9.77 -11.57
C ALA A 78 -7.54 -10.42 -12.37
#